data_AF-A0A0C9UUV4-F1
#
_entry.id   AF-A0A0C9UUV4-F1
#
_cell.length_a   1.000
_cell.length_b   1.000
_cell.length_c   1.000
_cell.angle_alpha   90.00
_cell.angle_beta   90.00
_cell.angle_gamma   90.00
#
_symmetry.space_group_name_H-M   'P 1'
#
loop_
_entity.id
_entity.type
_entity.pdbx_description
1 polymer ?
#
loop_
_entity_poly.entity_id
_entity_poly.type
_entity_poly.pdbx_seq_one_letter_code
_entity_poly.pdbx_strand_id
1 'polypeptide(L)'
;MMGKDAWTLIGAPRPFDQEFKFVTSPFLSPLVLGTIRLLLAFYTLITLLTILIREAVITHDADSFFSYFTELSYIGLCSYFWASAVQTLCFARRSGDKPSYPLQTWPRFLQFLHSLLWSTVTVFPFIVTPVFWILLSSPSTFKSTFSAWENISVHALNSVFALFEITVSNVSPQPWVHSIFLIILLGAYLCVAYITHATQGFYTYGFLNPVKEKGFLAVYIVAIAIAGFAIFFIVRGLCWLKNRLFFRSSLHGVNLAVEYEKEAIVV
;
A
#
# COMPACT_ATOMS: atom_id res chain seq x y z
N MET A 1 12.17 9.96 -32.28
CA MET A 1 11.74 9.91 -30.87
C MET A 1 10.39 9.20 -30.82
N MET A 2 10.34 7.92 -30.41
CA MET A 2 9.05 7.26 -30.15
C MET A 2 8.37 8.00 -28.99
N GLY A 3 7.22 8.61 -29.25
CA GLY A 3 6.40 9.20 -28.20
C GLY A 3 6.12 8.14 -27.13
N LYS A 4 6.42 8.46 -25.87
CA LYS A 4 6.06 7.58 -24.75
C LYS A 4 4.55 7.40 -24.78
N ASP A 5 4.09 6.16 -24.93
CA ASP A 5 2.66 5.88 -24.90
C ASP A 5 2.06 6.22 -23.53
N ALA A 6 0.75 6.50 -23.48
CA ALA A 6 0.08 6.92 -22.25
C ALA A 6 0.30 5.94 -21.08
N TRP A 7 0.35 4.65 -21.40
CA TRP A 7 0.62 3.58 -20.46
C TRP A 7 2.00 3.66 -19.80
N THR A 8 3.04 4.07 -20.54
CA THR A 8 4.37 4.31 -19.97
C THR A 8 4.35 5.43 -18.94
N LEU A 9 3.53 6.47 -19.16
CA LEU A 9 3.41 7.60 -18.23
C LEU A 9 2.75 7.20 -16.91
N ILE A 10 1.82 6.25 -16.95
CA ILE A 10 1.14 5.69 -15.77
C ILE A 10 1.82 4.42 -15.22
N GLY A 11 3.09 4.19 -15.57
CA GLY A 11 3.88 3.12 -14.95
C GLY A 11 3.58 1.69 -15.44
N ALA A 12 3.02 1.53 -16.64
CA ALA A 12 2.87 0.25 -17.31
C ALA A 12 3.59 0.23 -18.68
N PRO A 13 4.92 0.44 -18.72
CA PRO A 13 5.69 0.41 -19.95
C PRO A 13 5.68 -1.00 -20.58
N ARG A 14 6.06 -1.07 -21.86
CA ARG A 14 6.40 -2.34 -22.50
C ARG A 14 7.86 -2.35 -22.94
N PRO A 15 8.62 -3.39 -22.59
CA PRO A 15 8.30 -4.47 -21.62
C PRO A 15 8.12 -3.95 -20.17
N PHE A 16 7.33 -4.66 -19.36
CA PHE A 16 7.00 -4.28 -17.97
C PHE A 16 8.02 -4.86 -16.98
N ASP A 17 8.55 -4.02 -16.10
CA ASP A 17 9.48 -4.36 -15.01
C ASP A 17 10.58 -5.38 -15.40
N GLN A 18 11.39 -5.04 -16.41
CA GLN A 18 12.47 -5.92 -16.87
C GLN A 18 13.56 -6.15 -15.82
N GLU A 19 13.71 -5.22 -14.88
CA GLU A 19 14.69 -5.29 -13.81
C GLU A 19 14.14 -5.99 -12.56
N PHE A 20 12.93 -6.56 -12.62
CA PHE A 20 12.28 -7.31 -11.55
C PHE A 20 12.19 -6.54 -10.22
N LYS A 21 12.02 -5.22 -10.29
CA LYS A 21 12.04 -4.31 -9.13
C LYS A 21 10.87 -4.54 -8.19
N PHE A 22 9.73 -5.02 -8.69
CA PHE A 22 8.59 -5.34 -7.82
C PHE A 22 8.80 -6.58 -6.95
N VAL A 23 9.71 -7.48 -7.34
CA VAL A 23 9.86 -8.82 -6.74
C VAL A 23 11.25 -9.08 -6.17
N THR A 24 12.14 -8.08 -6.17
CA THR A 24 13.49 -8.19 -5.61
C THR A 24 13.72 -7.19 -4.48
N SER A 25 14.80 -7.41 -3.72
CA SER A 25 15.25 -6.59 -2.60
C SER A 25 16.77 -6.47 -2.65
N PRO A 26 17.37 -5.36 -2.17
CA PRO A 26 18.81 -5.27 -2.01
C PRO A 26 19.33 -6.00 -0.75
N PHE A 27 18.43 -6.41 0.16
CA PHE A 27 18.76 -7.01 1.45
C PHE A 27 18.32 -8.46 1.59
N LEU A 28 17.25 -8.85 0.90
CA LEU A 28 16.59 -10.15 1.05
C LEU A 28 16.59 -10.91 -0.27
N SER A 29 16.71 -12.24 -0.18
CA SER A 29 16.41 -13.10 -1.33
C SER A 29 14.91 -13.00 -1.69
N PRO A 30 14.52 -13.24 -2.95
CA PRO A 30 13.12 -13.19 -3.35
C PRO A 30 12.22 -14.14 -2.52
N LEU A 31 12.72 -15.32 -2.15
CA LEU A 31 11.97 -16.25 -1.31
C LEU A 31 11.65 -15.65 0.07
N VAL A 32 12.64 -15.02 0.72
CA VAL A 32 12.46 -14.39 2.03
C VAL A 32 11.54 -13.18 1.93
N LEU A 33 11.74 -12.31 0.93
CA LEU A 33 10.86 -11.16 0.67
C LEU A 33 9.41 -11.59 0.44
N GLY A 34 9.19 -12.60 -0.41
CA GLY A 34 7.87 -13.13 -0.71
C GLY A 34 7.20 -13.76 0.51
N THR A 35 7.97 -14.44 1.36
CA THR A 35 7.47 -15.03 2.61
C THR A 35 7.07 -13.94 3.62
N ILE A 36 7.87 -12.90 3.81
CA ILE A 36 7.52 -11.79 4.70
C ILE A 36 6.25 -11.09 4.19
N ARG A 37 6.17 -10.79 2.89
CA ARG A 37 4.96 -10.22 2.27
C ARG A 37 3.74 -11.10 2.51
N LEU A 38 3.89 -12.43 2.40
CA LEU A 38 2.80 -13.37 2.68
C LEU A 38 2.37 -13.35 4.15
N LEU A 39 3.33 -13.29 5.10
CA LEU A 39 3.02 -13.17 6.53
C LEU A 39 2.28 -11.87 6.83
N LEU A 40 2.70 -10.75 6.23
CA LEU A 40 2.02 -9.46 6.34
C LEU A 40 0.61 -9.50 5.70
N ALA A 41 0.45 -10.22 4.58
CA ALA A 41 -0.84 -10.44 3.94
C ALA A 41 -1.80 -11.21 4.87
N PHE A 42 -1.32 -12.27 5.52
CA PHE A 42 -2.12 -13.01 6.49
C PHE A 42 -2.46 -12.18 7.72
N TYR A 43 -1.48 -11.46 8.28
CA TYR A 43 -1.72 -10.61 9.44
C TYR A 43 -2.78 -9.55 9.15
N THR A 44 -2.62 -8.80 8.05
CA THR A 44 -3.59 -7.76 7.67
C THR A 44 -4.98 -8.34 7.36
N LEU A 45 -5.05 -9.52 6.72
CA LEU A 45 -6.32 -10.22 6.49
C LEU A 45 -7.00 -10.65 7.80
N ILE A 46 -6.26 -11.25 8.73
CA ILE A 46 -6.78 -11.66 10.04
C ILE A 46 -7.28 -10.44 10.81
N THR A 47 -6.54 -9.33 10.78
CA THR A 47 -6.95 -8.06 11.39
C THR A 47 -8.28 -7.59 10.81
N LEU A 48 -8.40 -7.48 9.48
CA LEU A 48 -9.64 -7.05 8.81
C LEU A 48 -10.82 -7.96 9.13
N LEU A 49 -10.62 -9.29 9.06
CA LEU A 49 -11.68 -10.25 9.36
C LEU A 49 -12.11 -10.17 10.83
N THR A 50 -11.17 -10.02 11.76
CA THR A 50 -11.50 -9.95 13.19
C THR A 50 -12.30 -8.68 13.49
N ILE A 51 -11.91 -7.52 12.93
CA ILE A 51 -12.64 -6.26 13.09
C ILE A 51 -14.05 -6.41 12.48
N LEU A 52 -14.16 -6.81 11.22
CA LEU A 52 -15.44 -6.95 10.53
C LEU A 52 -16.38 -7.97 11.21
N ILE A 53 -15.87 -9.14 11.60
CA ILE A 53 -16.66 -10.15 12.31
C ILE A 53 -17.14 -9.61 13.66
N ARG A 54 -16.27 -8.91 14.39
CA ARG A 54 -16.65 -8.33 15.68
C ARG A 54 -17.70 -7.24 15.49
N GLU A 55 -17.56 -6.40 14.48
CA GLU A 55 -18.56 -5.38 14.16
C GLU A 55 -19.90 -5.99 13.76
N ALA A 56 -19.90 -7.08 13.00
CA ALA A 56 -21.11 -7.79 12.63
C ALA A 56 -21.81 -8.45 13.82
N VAL A 57 -21.03 -9.13 14.68
CA VAL A 57 -21.57 -10.06 15.69
C VAL A 57 -21.74 -9.41 17.07
N ILE A 58 -20.87 -8.46 17.44
CA ILE A 58 -20.86 -7.86 18.79
C ILE A 58 -21.48 -6.47 18.79
N THR A 59 -21.09 -5.59 17.86
CA THR A 59 -21.60 -4.21 17.84
C THR A 59 -22.77 -4.01 16.87
N HIS A 60 -23.03 -5.00 16.01
CA HIS A 60 -24.06 -4.97 14.98
C HIS A 60 -23.96 -3.76 14.03
N ASP A 61 -22.73 -3.44 13.61
CA ASP A 61 -22.40 -2.24 12.82
C ASP A 61 -21.50 -2.54 11.61
N ALA A 62 -21.57 -3.76 11.06
CA ALA A 62 -20.76 -4.12 9.88
C ALA A 62 -21.07 -3.29 8.63
N ASP A 63 -22.23 -2.64 8.58
CA ASP A 63 -22.63 -1.76 7.48
C ASP A 63 -21.77 -0.48 7.40
N SER A 64 -21.15 -0.07 8.52
CA SER A 64 -20.30 1.11 8.59
C SER A 64 -18.85 0.81 8.20
N PHE A 65 -18.39 -0.44 8.27
CA PHE A 65 -16.99 -0.85 8.06
C PHE A 65 -16.36 -0.30 6.75
N PHE A 66 -17.10 -0.35 5.64
CA PHE A 66 -16.60 0.14 4.35
C PHE A 66 -16.69 1.66 4.18
N SER A 67 -17.22 2.36 5.18
CA SER A 67 -17.38 3.82 5.15
C SER A 67 -16.13 4.56 5.60
N TYR A 68 -15.22 3.93 6.35
CA TYR A 68 -14.04 4.62 6.87
C TYR A 68 -12.83 4.45 5.95
N PHE A 69 -12.12 5.56 5.71
CA PHE A 69 -10.90 5.55 4.91
C PHE A 69 -9.79 4.68 5.52
N THR A 70 -9.75 4.60 6.84
CA THR A 70 -8.75 3.82 7.58
C THR A 70 -8.85 2.34 7.25
N GLU A 71 -10.04 1.76 7.30
CA GLU A 71 -10.28 0.38 6.87
C GLU A 71 -10.06 0.20 5.36
N LEU A 72 -10.56 1.10 4.51
CA LEU A 72 -10.33 1.04 3.05
C LEU A 72 -8.84 1.07 2.69
N SER A 73 -8.05 1.92 3.36
CA SER A 73 -6.60 1.98 3.19
C SER A 73 -5.92 0.69 3.67
N TYR A 74 -6.44 0.06 4.72
CA TYR A 74 -5.91 -1.19 5.25
C TYR A 74 -6.28 -2.40 4.38
N ILE A 75 -7.46 -2.39 3.76
CA ILE A 75 -7.84 -3.33 2.68
C ILE A 75 -6.89 -3.20 1.50
N GLY A 76 -6.51 -1.96 1.14
CA GLY A 76 -5.48 -1.71 0.12
C GLY A 76 -4.13 -2.34 0.48
N LEU A 77 -3.67 -2.19 1.73
CA LEU A 77 -2.45 -2.84 2.24
C LEU A 77 -2.54 -4.37 2.15
N CYS A 78 -3.63 -4.96 2.65
CA CYS A 78 -3.88 -6.40 2.58
C CYS A 78 -3.83 -6.90 1.13
N SER A 79 -4.56 -6.22 0.23
CA SER A 79 -4.61 -6.55 -1.20
C SER A 79 -3.23 -6.47 -1.86
N TYR A 80 -2.45 -5.44 -1.53
CA TYR A 80 -1.09 -5.29 -2.04
C TYR A 80 -0.17 -6.42 -1.57
N PHE A 81 -0.21 -6.76 -0.28
CA PHE A 81 0.65 -7.82 0.25
C PHE A 81 0.31 -9.19 -0.34
N TRP A 82 -0.96 -9.51 -0.55
CA TRP A 82 -1.35 -10.71 -1.30
C TRP A 82 -0.80 -10.70 -2.72
N ALA A 83 -1.05 -9.61 -3.47
CA ALA A 83 -0.61 -9.51 -4.86
C ALA A 83 0.92 -9.60 -4.97
N SER A 84 1.64 -8.80 -4.19
CA SER A 84 3.11 -8.75 -4.20
C SER A 84 3.74 -10.03 -3.69
N ALA A 85 3.19 -10.70 -2.67
CA ALA A 85 3.67 -12.00 -2.21
C ALA A 85 3.56 -13.05 -3.32
N VAL A 86 2.41 -13.15 -3.99
CA VAL A 86 2.22 -14.11 -5.10
C VAL A 86 3.22 -13.83 -6.23
N GLN A 87 3.36 -12.58 -6.67
CA GLN A 87 4.33 -12.22 -7.71
C GLN A 87 5.76 -12.60 -7.30
N THR A 88 6.13 -12.30 -6.05
CA THR A 88 7.49 -12.53 -5.53
C THR A 88 7.80 -14.01 -5.37
N LEU A 89 6.86 -14.81 -4.85
CA LEU A 89 7.04 -16.25 -4.70
C LEU A 89 7.01 -16.98 -6.05
N CYS A 90 6.22 -16.51 -7.02
CA CYS A 90 6.30 -17.03 -8.39
C CYS A 90 7.66 -16.72 -9.03
N PHE A 91 8.20 -15.52 -8.80
CA PHE A 91 9.54 -15.16 -9.24
C PHE A 91 10.61 -16.05 -8.59
N ALA A 92 10.55 -16.23 -7.27
CA ALA A 92 11.49 -17.05 -6.51
C ALA A 92 11.55 -18.50 -7.03
N ARG A 93 10.40 -19.08 -7.42
CA ARG A 93 10.31 -20.43 -8.00
C ARG A 93 10.81 -20.54 -9.45
N ARG A 94 11.03 -19.41 -10.13
CA ARG A 94 11.40 -19.36 -11.56
C ARG A 94 12.72 -18.62 -11.77
N SER A 95 13.53 -18.43 -10.71
CA SER A 95 14.72 -17.57 -10.73
C SER A 95 15.92 -18.14 -11.51
N GLY A 96 15.80 -19.35 -12.09
CA GLY A 96 16.79 -19.95 -13.00
C GLY A 96 16.89 -19.32 -14.40
N ASP A 97 17.13 -20.11 -15.46
CA ASP A 97 17.57 -19.63 -16.79
C ASP A 97 16.71 -18.55 -17.48
N LYS A 98 15.43 -18.39 -17.09
CA LYS A 98 14.52 -17.37 -17.62
C LYS A 98 13.67 -16.75 -16.50
N PRO A 99 14.24 -15.85 -15.68
CA PRO A 99 13.54 -15.26 -14.56
C PRO A 99 12.33 -14.47 -15.06
N SER A 100 11.16 -14.76 -14.51
CA SER A 100 9.91 -14.09 -14.85
C SER A 100 8.87 -14.26 -13.76
N TYR A 101 7.88 -13.37 -13.74
CA TYR A 101 6.74 -13.46 -12.83
C TYR A 101 5.43 -13.03 -13.51
N PRO A 102 4.26 -13.52 -13.07
CA PRO A 102 3.01 -13.43 -13.83
C PRO A 102 2.65 -12.03 -14.32
N LEU A 103 2.76 -11.01 -13.46
CA LEU A 103 2.36 -9.63 -13.77
C LEU A 103 3.06 -9.05 -15.01
N GLN A 104 4.28 -9.48 -15.35
CA GLN A 104 4.99 -9.03 -16.56
C GLN A 104 4.24 -9.36 -17.86
N THR A 105 3.42 -10.42 -17.83
CA THR A 105 2.65 -10.92 -18.98
C THR A 105 1.16 -10.54 -18.93
N TRP A 106 0.68 -10.04 -17.80
CA TRP A 106 -0.71 -9.64 -17.63
C TRP A 106 -1.07 -8.44 -18.53
N PRO A 107 -2.38 -8.21 -18.78
CA PRO A 107 -2.83 -6.99 -19.45
C PRO A 107 -2.28 -5.73 -18.76
N ARG A 108 -1.91 -4.71 -19.55
CA ARG A 108 -1.30 -3.46 -19.06
C ARG A 108 -2.15 -2.74 -18.02
N PHE A 109 -3.47 -2.92 -18.09
CA PHE A 109 -4.40 -2.41 -17.09
C PHE A 109 -4.10 -2.98 -15.69
N LEU A 110 -3.88 -4.29 -15.56
CA LEU A 110 -3.55 -4.92 -14.27
C LEU A 110 -2.14 -4.54 -13.79
N GLN A 111 -1.19 -4.35 -14.72
CA GLN A 111 0.14 -3.81 -14.41
C GLN A 111 0.05 -2.40 -13.81
N PHE A 112 -0.74 -1.54 -14.44
CA PHE A 112 -1.04 -0.21 -13.93
C PHE A 112 -1.72 -0.28 -12.56
N LEU A 113 -2.76 -1.10 -12.39
CA LEU A 113 -3.45 -1.22 -11.11
C LEU A 113 -2.51 -1.69 -9.98
N HIS A 114 -1.61 -2.63 -10.25
CA HIS A 114 -0.61 -3.05 -9.25
C HIS A 114 0.36 -1.91 -8.91
N SER A 115 0.81 -1.15 -9.91
CA SER A 115 1.69 0.01 -9.73
C SER A 115 0.99 1.17 -8.99
N LEU A 116 -0.30 1.37 -9.24
CA LEU A 116 -1.11 2.36 -8.52
C LEU A 116 -1.39 1.91 -7.09
N LEU A 117 -1.71 0.62 -6.88
CA LEU A 117 -1.90 0.02 -5.56
C LEU A 117 -0.62 0.13 -4.71
N TRP A 118 0.55 -0.08 -5.31
CA TRP A 118 1.83 0.23 -4.67
C TRP A 118 1.90 1.68 -4.18
N SER A 119 1.43 2.62 -4.99
CA SER A 119 1.45 4.04 -4.66
C SER A 119 0.47 4.38 -3.54
N THR A 120 -0.70 3.73 -3.49
CA THR A 120 -1.66 3.95 -2.39
C THR A 120 -1.10 3.43 -1.08
N VAL A 121 -0.54 2.21 -1.04
CA VAL A 121 -0.08 1.59 0.20
C VAL A 121 1.23 2.18 0.75
N THR A 122 1.94 2.97 -0.05
CA THR A 122 3.14 3.68 0.39
C THR A 122 2.90 5.15 0.70
N VAL A 123 1.68 5.67 0.48
CA VAL A 123 1.32 7.07 0.75
C VAL A 123 0.20 7.17 1.79
N PHE A 124 -0.91 6.45 1.59
CA PHE A 124 -2.09 6.59 2.45
C PHE A 124 -1.85 6.19 3.91
N PRO A 125 -1.05 5.17 4.25
CA PRO A 125 -0.77 4.87 5.65
C PRO A 125 -0.13 6.03 6.41
N PHE A 126 0.76 6.79 5.78
CA PHE A 126 1.38 7.98 6.36
C PHE A 126 0.44 9.19 6.47
N ILE A 127 -0.73 9.15 5.82
CA ILE A 127 -1.84 10.09 6.09
C ILE A 127 -2.68 9.56 7.26
N VAL A 128 -3.04 8.27 7.21
CA VAL A 128 -3.91 7.61 8.20
C VAL A 128 -3.33 7.70 9.60
N THR A 129 -2.04 7.37 9.78
CA THR A 129 -1.40 7.37 11.10
C THR A 129 -1.51 8.73 11.80
N PRO A 130 -1.00 9.85 11.25
CA PRO A 130 -1.12 11.14 11.93
C PRO A 130 -2.58 11.60 12.07
N VAL A 131 -3.45 11.39 11.08
CA VAL A 131 -4.87 11.74 11.20
C VAL A 131 -5.50 11.00 12.38
N PHE A 132 -5.25 9.70 12.52
CA PHE A 132 -5.78 8.94 13.62
C PHE A 132 -5.23 9.44 14.96
N TRP A 133 -3.90 9.46 15.13
CA TRP A 133 -3.29 9.75 16.42
C TRP A 133 -3.52 11.19 16.89
N ILE A 134 -3.62 12.15 15.96
CA ILE A 134 -3.80 13.57 16.29
C ILE A 134 -5.28 13.96 16.37
N LEU A 135 -6.13 13.45 15.48
CA LEU A 135 -7.51 13.93 15.33
C LEU A 135 -8.58 12.96 15.82
N LEU A 136 -8.32 11.65 15.81
CA LEU A 136 -9.34 10.62 16.08
C LEU A 136 -9.11 9.86 17.39
N SER A 137 -7.87 9.84 17.89
CA SER A 137 -7.55 9.15 19.14
C SER A 137 -8.30 9.79 20.32
N SER A 138 -8.67 8.97 21.30
CA SER A 138 -9.42 9.40 22.46
C SER A 138 -9.14 8.47 23.65
N PRO A 139 -9.68 8.74 24.85
CA PRO A 139 -9.54 7.82 25.98
C PRO A 139 -10.05 6.40 25.70
N SER A 140 -10.92 6.19 24.71
CA SER A 140 -11.37 4.84 24.33
C SER A 140 -10.33 4.03 23.54
N THR A 141 -9.34 4.69 22.93
CA THR A 141 -8.34 4.07 22.04
C THR A 141 -7.62 2.88 22.69
N PHE A 142 -7.35 2.97 23.99
CA PHE A 142 -6.67 1.91 24.77
C PHE A 142 -7.54 1.35 25.90
N LYS A 143 -8.87 1.48 25.80
CA LYS A 143 -9.78 1.05 26.87
C LYS A 143 -9.85 -0.46 27.06
N SER A 144 -9.59 -1.24 26.01
CA SER A 144 -9.58 -2.70 26.06
C SER A 144 -8.40 -3.26 25.27
N THR A 145 -8.04 -4.51 25.53
CA THR A 145 -7.01 -5.22 24.75
C THR A 145 -7.37 -5.27 23.26
N PHE A 146 -8.64 -5.49 22.93
CA PHE A 146 -9.10 -5.47 21.54
C PHE A 146 -8.92 -4.09 20.90
N SER A 147 -9.43 -3.02 21.54
CA SER A 147 -9.32 -1.66 21.02
C SER A 147 -7.86 -1.23 20.88
N ALA A 148 -7.00 -1.59 21.85
CA ALA A 148 -5.57 -1.32 21.76
C ALA A 148 -4.94 -2.02 20.56
N TRP A 149 -5.21 -3.33 20.39
CA TRP A 149 -4.70 -4.12 19.28
C TRP A 149 -5.18 -3.61 17.93
N GLU A 150 -6.49 -3.35 17.78
CA GLU A 150 -7.11 -2.82 16.57
C GLU A 150 -6.46 -1.49 16.17
N ASN A 151 -6.38 -0.54 17.10
CA ASN A 151 -5.86 0.79 16.81
C ASN A 151 -4.36 0.77 16.48
N ILE A 152 -3.58 -0.05 17.18
CA ILE A 152 -2.16 -0.27 16.83
C ILE A 152 -2.06 -0.89 15.44
N SER A 153 -2.88 -1.90 15.13
CA SER A 153 -2.82 -2.62 13.86
C SER A 153 -3.16 -1.74 12.67
N VAL A 154 -4.29 -1.02 12.73
CA VAL A 154 -4.82 -0.25 11.60
C VAL A 154 -4.18 1.14 11.49
N HIS A 155 -3.76 1.74 12.61
CA HIS A 155 -3.33 3.15 12.63
C HIS A 155 -1.85 3.37 12.98
N ALA A 156 -1.11 2.35 13.42
CA ALA A 156 0.35 2.44 13.59
C ALA A 156 1.12 1.47 12.68
N LEU A 157 0.76 0.18 12.71
CA LEU A 157 1.46 -0.84 11.94
C LEU A 157 1.25 -0.68 10.43
N ASN A 158 0.17 -0.04 9.99
CA ASN A 158 -0.01 0.32 8.59
C ASN A 158 1.19 1.11 8.00
N SER A 159 1.70 2.11 8.72
CA SER A 159 2.86 2.92 8.33
C SER A 159 4.16 2.15 8.48
N VAL A 160 4.26 1.24 9.45
CA VAL A 160 5.41 0.32 9.58
C VAL A 160 5.48 -0.61 8.37
N PHE A 161 4.35 -1.15 7.92
CA PHE A 161 4.28 -2.02 6.75
C PHE A 161 4.58 -1.25 5.45
N ALA A 162 4.07 -0.03 5.32
CA ALA A 162 4.45 0.87 4.23
C ALA A 162 5.95 1.17 4.22
N LEU A 163 6.54 1.45 5.39
CA LEU A 163 7.97 1.73 5.53
C LEU A 163 8.83 0.51 5.19
N PHE A 164 8.43 -0.68 5.64
CA PHE A 164 9.08 -1.94 5.24
C PHE A 164 9.17 -2.03 3.73
N GLU A 165 8.04 -1.84 3.05
CA GLU A 165 7.99 -1.91 1.60
C GLU A 165 8.88 -0.85 0.91
N ILE A 166 8.82 0.40 1.37
CA ILE A 166 9.63 1.50 0.83
C ILE A 166 11.13 1.21 0.96
N THR A 167 11.54 0.68 2.11
CA THR A 167 12.96 0.52 2.46
C THR A 167 13.53 -0.81 1.98
N VAL A 168 12.77 -1.90 2.06
CA VAL A 168 13.27 -3.27 1.84
C VAL A 168 13.10 -3.74 0.40
N SER A 169 12.07 -3.33 -0.34
CA SER A 169 11.89 -3.76 -1.73
C SER A 169 12.79 -2.96 -2.70
N ASN A 170 12.99 -3.43 -3.94
CA ASN A 170 13.64 -2.65 -5.01
C ASN A 170 12.68 -1.77 -5.82
N VAL A 171 11.40 -1.68 -5.41
CA VAL A 171 10.37 -1.00 -6.20
C VAL A 171 10.81 0.43 -6.53
N SER A 172 10.63 0.81 -7.80
CA SER A 172 11.04 2.12 -8.30
C SER A 172 10.20 3.26 -7.71
N PRO A 173 10.74 4.50 -7.72
CA PRO A 173 9.94 5.68 -7.43
C PRO A 173 8.66 5.70 -8.26
N GLN A 174 7.55 6.06 -7.62
CA GLN A 174 6.24 6.09 -8.26
C GLN A 174 6.26 7.01 -9.51
N PRO A 175 5.51 6.65 -10.57
CA PRO A 175 5.24 7.55 -11.69
C PRO A 175 4.61 8.85 -11.20
N TRP A 176 5.05 10.00 -11.72
CA TRP A 176 4.57 11.32 -11.28
C TRP A 176 3.04 11.46 -11.35
N VAL A 177 2.43 10.89 -12.39
CA VAL A 177 0.98 10.94 -12.63
C VAL A 177 0.20 10.25 -11.52
N HIS A 178 0.80 9.32 -10.77
CA HIS A 178 0.12 8.65 -9.66
C HIS A 178 -0.29 9.63 -8.57
N SER A 179 0.42 10.75 -8.37
CA SER A 179 -0.02 11.80 -7.46
C SER A 179 -1.44 12.28 -7.77
N ILE A 180 -1.81 12.44 -9.04
CA ILE A 180 -3.15 12.84 -9.47
C ILE A 180 -4.17 11.76 -9.12
N PHE A 181 -3.86 10.49 -9.40
CA PHE A 181 -4.74 9.37 -9.04
C PHE A 181 -4.96 9.26 -7.53
N LEU A 182 -3.92 9.48 -6.72
CA LEU A 182 -4.04 9.46 -5.26
C LEU A 182 -4.96 10.57 -4.74
N ILE A 183 -4.86 11.79 -5.30
CA ILE A 183 -5.78 12.88 -4.97
C ILE A 183 -7.22 12.58 -5.41
N ILE A 184 -7.40 11.99 -6.60
CA ILE A 184 -8.73 11.55 -7.07
C ILE A 184 -9.32 10.51 -6.14
N LEU A 185 -8.53 9.54 -5.67
CA LEU A 185 -8.99 8.51 -4.73
C LEU A 185 -9.36 9.10 -3.36
N LEU A 186 -8.59 10.07 -2.85
CA LEU A 186 -8.94 10.82 -1.64
C LEU A 186 -10.25 11.61 -1.83
N GLY A 187 -10.44 12.25 -2.98
CA GLY A 187 -11.69 12.93 -3.32
C GLY A 187 -12.87 11.95 -3.45
N ALA A 188 -12.65 10.78 -4.05
CA ALA A 188 -13.66 9.74 -4.14
C ALA A 188 -14.07 9.22 -2.75
N TYR A 189 -13.12 9.12 -1.81
CA TYR A 189 -13.44 8.81 -0.42
C TYR A 189 -14.33 9.88 0.23
N LEU A 190 -14.09 11.18 -0.03
CA LEU A 190 -15.00 12.22 0.46
C LEU A 190 -16.43 11.99 -0.04
N CYS A 191 -16.61 11.56 -1.30
CA CYS A 191 -17.92 11.18 -1.81
C CYS A 191 -18.51 10.00 -1.00
N VAL A 192 -17.72 8.95 -0.71
CA VAL A 192 -18.16 7.82 0.13
C VAL A 192 -18.63 8.30 1.50
N ALA A 193 -17.86 9.15 2.18
CA ALA A 193 -18.23 9.65 3.51
C ALA A 193 -19.57 10.42 3.51
N TYR A 194 -19.87 11.16 2.43
CA TYR A 194 -21.14 11.87 2.30
C TYR A 194 -22.30 10.97 1.84
N ILE A 195 -22.02 9.90 1.08
CA ILE A 195 -22.99 8.83 0.82
C ILE A 195 -23.34 8.12 2.13
N THR A 196 -22.36 7.80 2.97
CA THR A 196 -22.58 7.23 4.32
C THR A 196 -23.46 8.15 5.14
N HIS A 197 -23.19 9.45 5.20
CA HIS A 197 -24.07 10.38 5.90
C HIS A 197 -25.50 10.37 5.34
N ALA A 198 -25.67 10.39 4.02
CA ALA A 198 -26.98 10.40 3.39
C ALA A 198 -27.79 9.10 3.59
N THR A 199 -27.11 7.97 3.79
CA THR A 199 -27.74 6.64 3.86
C THR A 199 -27.80 6.06 5.28
N GLN A 200 -26.85 6.41 6.14
CA GLN A 200 -26.69 5.88 7.51
C GLN A 200 -26.79 6.96 8.59
N GLY A 201 -26.84 8.25 8.22
CA GLY A 201 -27.14 9.34 9.14
C GLY A 201 -25.97 9.85 10.01
N PHE A 202 -24.72 9.46 9.70
CA PHE A 202 -23.54 9.95 10.42
C PHE A 202 -22.37 10.29 9.49
N TYR A 203 -21.48 11.17 9.95
CA TYR A 203 -20.19 11.41 9.30
C TYR A 203 -19.13 10.48 9.89
N THR A 204 -18.39 9.78 9.04
CA THR A 204 -17.34 8.83 9.44
C THR A 204 -16.26 9.47 10.31
N TYR A 205 -15.97 10.76 10.07
CA TYR A 205 -15.11 11.55 10.93
C TYR A 205 -15.77 12.86 11.30
N GLY A 206 -15.63 13.28 12.56
CA GLY A 206 -16.21 14.53 13.05
C GLY A 206 -15.75 15.76 12.28
N PHE A 207 -14.50 15.76 11.79
CA PHE A 207 -13.94 16.85 10.99
C PHE A 207 -14.52 16.95 9.57
N LEU A 208 -15.31 15.95 9.13
CA LEU A 208 -16.02 15.98 7.85
C LEU A 208 -17.43 16.57 7.97
N ASN A 209 -17.90 16.84 9.19
CA ASN A 209 -19.23 17.39 9.43
C ASN A 209 -19.27 18.90 9.16
N PRO A 210 -19.99 19.39 8.12
CA PRO A 210 -20.04 20.80 7.76
C PRO A 210 -20.77 21.66 8.79
N VAL A 211 -21.72 21.09 9.54
CA VAL A 211 -22.46 21.81 10.60
C VAL A 211 -21.53 22.10 11.78
N LYS A 212 -20.69 21.12 12.13
CA LYS A 212 -19.73 21.23 13.22
C LYS A 212 -18.56 22.14 12.87
N GLU A 213 -17.91 21.88 11.74
CA GLU A 213 -16.62 22.51 11.40
C GLU A 213 -16.78 23.81 10.60
N LYS A 214 -17.91 24.03 9.93
CA LYS A 214 -18.18 25.21 9.09
C LYS A 214 -17.03 25.42 8.09
N GLY A 215 -16.37 26.58 8.10
CA GLY A 215 -15.24 26.89 7.22
C GLY A 215 -14.00 26.01 7.46
N PHE A 216 -13.84 25.41 8.64
CA PHE A 216 -12.70 24.52 8.92
C PHE A 216 -12.77 23.21 8.14
N LEU A 217 -13.95 22.79 7.66
CA LEU A 217 -14.07 21.62 6.79
C LEU A 217 -13.19 21.76 5.54
N ALA A 218 -13.23 22.93 4.89
CA ALA A 218 -12.42 23.20 3.70
C ALA A 218 -10.92 23.15 4.04
N VAL A 219 -10.54 23.62 5.23
CA VAL A 219 -9.17 23.55 5.73
C VAL A 219 -8.71 22.10 5.89
N TYR A 220 -9.52 21.23 6.50
CA TYR A 220 -9.21 19.80 6.64
C TYR A 220 -9.04 19.11 5.28
N ILE A 221 -9.96 19.35 4.34
CA ILE A 221 -9.91 18.76 2.99
C ILE A 221 -8.62 19.18 2.27
N VAL A 222 -8.32 20.48 2.26
CA VAL A 222 -7.13 21.02 1.59
C VAL A 222 -5.85 20.55 2.29
N ALA A 223 -5.82 20.53 3.62
CA ALA A 223 -4.66 20.08 4.40
C ALA A 223 -4.34 18.60 4.13
N ILE A 224 -5.35 17.72 4.10
CA ILE A 224 -5.16 16.29 3.79
C ILE A 224 -4.67 16.11 2.34
N ALA A 225 -5.22 16.87 1.38
CA ALA A 225 -4.76 16.82 -0.01
C ALA A 225 -3.29 17.26 -0.16
N ILE A 226 -2.90 18.37 0.50
CA ILE A 226 -1.52 18.86 0.52
C ILE A 226 -0.60 17.82 1.19
N ALA A 227 -1.02 17.25 2.32
CA ALA A 227 -0.26 16.22 3.02
C ALA A 227 -0.06 14.98 2.13
N GLY A 228 -1.10 14.50 1.46
CA GLY A 228 -0.99 13.37 0.53
C GLY A 228 -0.04 13.66 -0.63
N PHE A 229 -0.07 14.87 -1.19
CA PHE A 229 0.89 15.30 -2.19
C PHE A 229 2.31 15.31 -1.61
N ALA A 230 2.56 15.99 -0.48
CA ALA A 230 3.88 16.07 0.15
C ALA A 230 4.47 14.68 0.46
N ILE A 231 3.67 13.78 1.07
CA ILE A 231 4.08 12.41 1.38
C ILE A 231 4.46 11.65 0.10
N PHE A 232 3.71 11.81 -0.99
CA PHE A 232 4.06 11.21 -2.27
C PHE A 232 5.47 11.62 -2.74
N PHE A 233 5.84 12.90 -2.66
CA PHE A 233 7.20 13.34 -3.05
C PHE A 233 8.27 12.81 -2.10
N ILE A 234 7.98 12.77 -0.79
CA ILE A 234 8.90 12.22 0.21
C ILE A 234 9.17 10.74 -0.09
N VAL A 235 8.12 9.93 -0.22
CA VAL A 235 8.24 8.48 -0.49
C VAL A 235 8.97 8.24 -1.81
N ARG A 236 8.63 9.02 -2.85
CA ARG A 236 9.30 8.94 -4.14
C ARG A 236 10.79 9.26 -4.02
N GLY A 237 11.15 10.28 -3.24
CA GLY A 237 12.52 10.65 -2.93
C GLY A 237 13.27 9.57 -2.16
N LEU A 238 12.63 8.95 -1.17
CA LEU A 238 13.20 7.81 -0.42
C LEU A 238 13.46 6.60 -1.33
N CYS A 239 12.50 6.25 -2.18
CA CYS A 239 12.68 5.16 -3.16
C CYS A 239 13.83 5.47 -4.13
N TRP A 240 13.95 6.72 -4.57
CA TRP A 240 15.02 7.15 -5.47
C TRP A 240 16.39 7.04 -4.79
N LEU A 241 16.49 7.54 -3.55
CA LEU A 241 17.72 7.50 -2.76
C LEU A 241 18.14 6.05 -2.48
N LYS A 242 17.21 5.20 -2.02
CA LYS A 242 17.45 3.77 -1.82
C LYS A 242 17.99 3.12 -3.09
N ASN A 243 17.30 3.30 -4.22
CA ASN A 243 17.70 2.67 -5.49
C ASN A 243 19.06 3.18 -5.97
N ARG A 244 19.44 4.42 -5.65
CA ARG A 244 20.79 4.96 -5.93
C ARG A 244 21.86 4.34 -5.04
N LEU A 245 21.59 4.21 -3.74
CA LEU A 245 22.55 3.69 -2.77
C LEU A 245 22.80 2.19 -2.97
N PHE A 246 21.77 1.42 -3.31
CA PHE A 246 21.84 -0.05 -3.43
C PHE A 246 21.84 -0.56 -4.88
N PHE A 247 22.08 0.32 -5.86
CA PHE A 247 22.10 -0.02 -7.29
C PHE A 247 23.02 -1.21 -7.62
N ARG A 248 24.19 -1.29 -6.96
CA ARG A 248 25.17 -2.37 -7.16
C ARG A 248 24.76 -3.71 -6.54
N SER A 249 24.09 -3.68 -5.39
CA SER A 249 23.64 -4.90 -4.68
C SER A 249 22.52 -5.61 -5.43
N SER A 250 21.65 -4.87 -6.12
CA SER A 250 20.54 -5.44 -6.88
C SER A 250 20.99 -6.27 -8.09
N LEU A 251 22.11 -5.91 -8.74
CA LEU A 251 22.68 -6.70 -9.85
C LEU A 251 23.41 -7.95 -9.34
N HIS A 252 24.06 -7.85 -8.18
CA HIS A 252 24.74 -8.98 -7.55
C HIS A 252 23.74 -10.00 -6.98
N GLY A 253 22.63 -9.56 -6.38
CA GLY A 253 21.59 -10.45 -5.84
C GLY A 253 20.89 -11.30 -6.90
N VAL A 254 20.71 -10.77 -8.12
CA VAL A 254 20.21 -11.56 -9.26
C VAL A 254 21.22 -12.64 -9.66
N ASN A 255 22.51 -12.29 -9.74
CA ASN A 255 23.56 -13.24 -10.09
C ASN A 255 23.71 -14.33 -9.01
N LEU A 256 23.67 -13.97 -7.73
CA LEU A 256 23.76 -14.92 -6.62
C LEU A 256 22.54 -15.84 -6.54
N ALA A 257 21.31 -15.34 -6.75
CA ALA A 257 20.12 -16.20 -6.77
C ALA A 257 20.21 -17.28 -7.87
N VAL A 258 20.76 -16.92 -9.03
CA VAL A 258 21.04 -17.85 -10.13
C VAL A 258 22.16 -18.84 -9.75
N GLU A 259 23.14 -18.42 -8.95
CA GLU A 259 24.32 -19.23 -8.60
C GLU A 259 24.02 -20.22 -7.45
N TYR A 260 23.37 -19.79 -6.38
CA TYR A 260 22.95 -20.67 -5.26
C TYR A 260 21.96 -21.76 -5.69
N GLU A 261 21.08 -21.47 -6.66
CA GLU A 261 20.13 -22.47 -7.16
C GLU A 261 20.82 -23.51 -8.06
N LYS A 262 21.89 -23.13 -8.79
CA LYS A 262 22.73 -24.10 -9.50
C LYS A 262 23.43 -25.06 -8.54
N GLU A 263 23.90 -24.59 -7.41
CA GLU A 263 24.53 -25.45 -6.39
C GLU A 263 23.50 -26.37 -5.71
N ALA A 264 22.26 -25.91 -5.51
CA ALA A 264 21.19 -26.70 -4.90
C ALA A 264 20.61 -27.79 -5.82
N ILE A 265 20.81 -27.70 -7.15
CA ILE A 265 20.37 -28.72 -8.13
C ILE A 265 21.42 -29.84 -8.31
N VAL A 266 22.64 -29.64 -7.83
CA VAL A 266 23.77 -30.58 -8.00
C VAL A 266 23.92 -31.55 -6.80
N VAL A 267 22.99 -31.49 -5.82
CA VAL A 267 22.95 -32.37 -4.63
C VAL A 267 21.80 -33.35 -4.69
#